data_AF-A0A840TLE2-F1
#
_entry.id   AF-A0A840TLE2-F1
#
_cell.length_a   1.000
_cell.length_b   1.000
_cell.length_c   1.000
_cell.angle_alpha   90.00
_cell.angle_beta   90.00
_cell.angle_gamma   90.00
#
_symmetry.space_group_name_H-M   'P 1'
#
loop_
_entity.id
_entity.type
_entity.pdbx_description
1 polymer ?
#
loop_
_entity_poly.entity_id
_entity_poly.type
_entity_poly.pdbx_seq_one_letter_code
_entity_poly.pdbx_strand_id
1 'polypeptide(L)'
;MAQVPLDIDAFAQKITASASVQVVDVRTWDEFRHGHLPQALHMDYRSSDFMQKIALLDKSKPVYVYCLSGGRSAAAAQKLVAQGFTEVYDMQGGYLKWQAAGKPIDEADAKVTSQNQGMSQEVFRQHIASEQLLLVDFYAPWCAPCVKMLPSMKKLALEYEGKVTIQKIHYDQNQSLAHQLGITEIPVLLLYRKGPLLWRGTGYLSEAELKEVLEKNL
;
A
#
# COMPACT_ATOMS: atom_id res chain seq x y z
N MET A 1 2.35 7.79 -31.37
CA MET A 1 1.03 7.73 -30.71
C MET A 1 0.97 8.87 -29.71
N ALA A 2 -0.21 9.41 -29.40
CA ALA A 2 -0.38 10.43 -28.38
C ALA A 2 -0.99 9.80 -27.12
N GLN A 3 -0.81 10.44 -25.96
CA GLN A 3 -1.58 10.10 -24.77
C GLN A 3 -3.07 10.35 -25.01
N VAL A 4 -3.93 9.52 -24.43
CA VAL A 4 -5.39 9.69 -24.49
C VAL A 4 -5.89 10.14 -23.12
N PRO A 5 -6.35 11.39 -22.96
CA PRO A 5 -6.98 11.81 -21.72
C PRO A 5 -8.32 11.08 -21.55
N LEU A 6 -8.59 10.58 -20.36
CA LEU A 6 -9.85 9.95 -19.98
C LEU A 6 -10.46 10.69 -18.79
N ASP A 7 -11.78 10.87 -18.81
CA ASP A 7 -12.49 11.21 -17.58
C ASP A 7 -12.46 10.04 -16.57
N ILE A 8 -12.88 10.31 -15.34
CA ILE A 8 -12.83 9.34 -14.25
C ILE A 8 -13.70 8.10 -14.49
N ASP A 9 -14.79 8.20 -15.25
CA ASP A 9 -15.74 7.11 -15.46
C ASP A 9 -15.23 6.17 -16.55
N ALA A 10 -14.78 6.75 -17.68
CA ALA A 10 -14.13 6.02 -18.75
C ALA A 10 -12.84 5.34 -18.26
N PHE A 11 -12.07 6.01 -17.39
CA PHE A 11 -10.88 5.43 -16.76
C PHE A 11 -11.26 4.22 -15.89
N ALA A 12 -12.24 4.37 -14.99
CA ALA A 12 -12.70 3.29 -14.10
C ALA A 12 -13.21 2.06 -14.87
N GLN A 13 -13.98 2.28 -15.94
CA GLN A 13 -14.50 1.21 -16.78
C GLN A 13 -13.36 0.45 -17.48
N LYS A 14 -12.35 1.16 -17.99
CA LYS A 14 -11.24 0.54 -18.72
C LYS A 14 -10.29 -0.26 -17.83
N ILE A 15 -9.98 0.24 -16.64
CA ILE A 15 -9.09 -0.48 -15.71
C ILE A 15 -9.74 -1.74 -15.13
N THR A 16 -11.07 -1.84 -15.15
CA THR A 16 -11.81 -3.02 -14.66
C THR A 16 -12.17 -4.00 -15.78
N ALA A 17 -12.31 -3.53 -17.02
CA ALA A 17 -12.68 -4.37 -18.16
C ALA A 17 -11.57 -5.33 -18.64
N SER A 18 -10.31 -5.11 -18.27
CA SER A 18 -9.19 -5.95 -18.69
C SER A 18 -8.29 -6.31 -17.51
N ALA A 19 -8.05 -7.60 -17.31
CA ALA A 19 -7.15 -8.13 -16.29
C ALA A 19 -5.66 -7.89 -16.59
N SER A 20 -5.32 -7.27 -17.73
CA SER A 20 -3.95 -7.11 -18.22
C SER A 20 -3.49 -5.65 -18.32
N VAL A 21 -4.18 -4.74 -17.63
CA VAL A 21 -3.82 -3.32 -17.60
C VAL A 21 -2.71 -3.02 -16.60
N GLN A 22 -1.98 -1.93 -16.82
CA GLN A 22 -0.98 -1.42 -15.87
C GLN A 22 -1.45 -0.07 -15.34
N VAL A 23 -1.99 -0.05 -14.12
CA VAL A 23 -2.39 1.19 -13.45
C VAL A 23 -1.18 1.78 -12.73
N VAL A 24 -0.82 3.03 -13.01
CA VAL A 24 0.38 3.68 -12.48
C VAL A 24 -0.02 4.95 -11.74
N ASP A 25 0.31 4.99 -10.45
CA ASP A 25 0.20 6.19 -9.63
C ASP A 25 1.53 6.92 -9.59
N VAL A 26 1.56 8.15 -10.11
CA VAL A 26 2.79 8.96 -10.18
C VAL A 26 2.87 10.04 -9.11
N ARG A 27 2.06 9.92 -8.05
CA ARG A 27 2.14 10.76 -6.86
C ARG A 27 3.35 10.41 -6.02
N THR A 28 3.59 11.21 -4.97
CA THR A 28 4.60 10.86 -3.96
C THR A 28 4.20 9.60 -3.20
N TRP A 29 5.17 8.92 -2.60
CA TRP A 29 4.90 7.76 -1.76
C TRP A 29 3.92 8.07 -0.62
N ASP A 30 4.02 9.27 -0.05
CA ASP A 30 3.12 9.70 1.02
C ASP A 30 1.67 9.82 0.55
N GLU A 31 1.43 10.34 -0.64
CA GLU A 31 0.08 10.38 -1.22
C GLU A 31 -0.45 8.99 -1.56
N PHE A 32 0.41 8.11 -2.08
CA PHE A 32 0.05 6.75 -2.48
C PHE A 32 -0.39 5.90 -1.27
N ARG A 33 0.38 5.94 -0.18
CA ARG A 33 0.11 5.14 1.03
C ARG A 33 -1.16 5.57 1.77
N HIS A 34 -1.62 6.81 1.62
CA HIS A 34 -2.87 7.30 2.21
C HIS A 34 -4.12 6.97 1.37
N GLY A 35 -3.95 6.14 0.35
CA GLY A 35 -5.04 5.66 -0.49
C GLY A 35 -4.70 5.86 -1.96
N HIS A 36 -4.93 4.83 -2.76
CA HIS A 36 -4.65 4.78 -4.19
C HIS A 36 -5.68 3.88 -4.88
N LEU A 37 -5.75 3.93 -6.21
CA LEU A 37 -6.62 3.06 -6.99
C LEU A 37 -6.21 1.59 -6.84
N PRO A 38 -7.16 0.63 -6.87
CA PRO A 38 -6.86 -0.80 -6.80
C PRO A 38 -5.80 -1.22 -7.83
N GLN A 39 -4.86 -2.07 -7.40
CA GLN A 39 -3.80 -2.64 -8.26
C GLN A 39 -2.82 -1.59 -8.85
N ALA A 40 -2.82 -0.36 -8.33
CA ALA A 40 -1.92 0.67 -8.82
C ALA A 40 -0.45 0.37 -8.42
N LEU A 41 0.45 0.55 -9.39
CA LEU A 41 1.89 0.53 -9.19
C LEU A 41 2.37 1.94 -8.85
N HIS A 42 3.13 2.09 -7.77
CA HIS A 42 3.67 3.39 -7.38
C HIS A 42 4.95 3.73 -8.16
N MET A 43 4.93 4.83 -8.90
CA MET A 43 6.06 5.33 -9.68
C MET A 43 6.12 6.86 -9.61
N ASP A 44 6.64 7.41 -8.51
CA ASP A 44 6.71 8.87 -8.29
C ASP A 44 7.38 9.62 -9.44
N TYR A 45 6.61 10.47 -10.14
CA TYR A 45 7.08 11.28 -11.26
C TYR A 45 8.22 12.25 -10.88
N ARG A 46 8.26 12.69 -9.62
CA ARG A 46 9.26 13.65 -9.12
C ARG A 46 10.57 12.97 -8.73
N SER A 47 10.57 11.65 -8.60
CA SER A 47 11.77 10.92 -8.26
C SER A 47 12.74 10.87 -9.44
N SER A 48 14.04 10.92 -9.15
CA SER A 48 15.10 10.74 -10.15
C SER A 48 15.08 9.33 -10.77
N ASP A 49 14.47 8.36 -10.09
CA ASP A 49 14.34 6.97 -10.53
C ASP A 49 13.11 6.68 -11.42
N PHE A 50 12.32 7.70 -11.75
CA PHE A 50 11.06 7.53 -12.49
C PHE A 50 11.26 6.83 -13.84
N MET A 51 12.30 7.20 -14.59
CA MET A 51 12.58 6.65 -15.91
C MET A 51 12.97 5.16 -15.84
N GLN A 52 13.71 4.77 -14.81
CA GLN A 52 14.08 3.38 -14.57
C GLN A 52 12.86 2.55 -14.20
N LYS A 53 11.95 3.09 -13.38
CA LYS A 53 10.72 2.40 -12.98
C LYS A 53 9.78 2.16 -14.15
N ILE A 54 9.52 3.16 -15.00
CA ILE A 54 8.64 2.97 -16.15
C ILE A 54 9.23 2.02 -17.20
N ALA A 55 10.56 1.83 -17.23
CA ALA A 55 11.19 0.85 -18.11
C ALA A 55 10.92 -0.60 -17.68
N LEU A 56 10.47 -0.84 -16.44
CA LEU A 56 10.04 -2.16 -15.95
C LEU A 56 8.62 -2.52 -16.39
N LEU A 57 7.84 -1.56 -16.90
CA LEU A 57 6.49 -1.82 -17.40
C LEU A 57 6.56 -2.57 -18.73
N ASP A 58 5.55 -3.40 -18.96
CA ASP A 58 5.35 -4.14 -20.19
C ASP A 58 4.83 -3.19 -21.28
N LYS A 59 5.66 -2.91 -22.29
CA LYS A 59 5.31 -1.98 -23.39
C LYS A 59 4.18 -2.48 -24.28
N SER A 60 3.84 -3.77 -24.23
CA SER A 60 2.74 -4.36 -24.99
C SER A 60 1.37 -4.19 -24.32
N LYS A 61 1.35 -3.77 -23.06
CA LYS A 61 0.13 -3.60 -22.27
C LYS A 61 -0.25 -2.13 -22.13
N PRO A 62 -1.55 -1.79 -22.12
CA PRO A 62 -1.99 -0.43 -21.92
C PRO A 62 -1.64 0.08 -20.52
N VAL A 63 -1.13 1.31 -20.47
CA VAL A 63 -0.75 2.01 -19.24
C VAL A 63 -1.78 3.08 -18.91
N TYR A 64 -2.31 3.02 -17.70
CA TYR A 64 -3.30 3.92 -17.15
C TYR A 64 -2.65 4.73 -16.04
N VAL A 65 -2.34 6.00 -16.29
CA VAL A 65 -1.58 6.83 -15.37
C VAL A 65 -2.48 7.89 -14.73
N TYR A 66 -2.27 8.12 -13.44
CA TYR A 66 -2.93 9.19 -12.71
C TYR A 66 -2.03 9.81 -11.65
N CYS A 67 -2.43 11.00 -11.20
CA CYS A 67 -1.80 11.65 -10.06
C CYS A 67 -2.89 12.27 -9.16
N LEU A 68 -2.57 13.29 -8.35
CA LEU A 68 -3.55 13.92 -7.48
C LEU A 68 -4.66 14.66 -8.24
N SER A 69 -4.29 15.49 -9.24
CA SER A 69 -5.23 16.40 -9.94
C SER A 69 -5.13 16.41 -11.47
N GLY A 70 -4.15 15.70 -12.06
CA GLY A 70 -3.95 15.57 -13.51
C GLY A 70 -2.63 16.15 -14.05
N GLY A 71 -1.99 17.09 -13.34
CA GLY A 71 -0.78 17.76 -13.87
C GLY A 71 0.45 16.86 -14.00
N ARG A 72 0.78 16.09 -12.96
CA ARG A 72 1.93 15.17 -12.98
C ARG A 72 1.71 13.99 -13.93
N SER A 73 0.48 13.48 -13.99
CA SER A 73 0.14 12.33 -14.83
C SER A 73 0.15 12.67 -16.31
N ALA A 74 -0.28 13.88 -16.71
CA ALA A 74 -0.09 14.35 -18.08
C ALA A 74 1.40 14.41 -18.48
N ALA A 75 2.26 14.91 -17.61
CA ALA A 75 3.70 14.95 -17.89
C ALA A 75 4.34 13.54 -17.89
N ALA A 76 3.89 12.65 -17.01
CA ALA A 76 4.31 11.25 -16.98
C ALA A 76 3.88 10.49 -18.25
N ALA A 77 2.66 10.71 -18.72
CA ALA A 77 2.13 10.10 -19.93
C ALA A 77 2.92 10.51 -21.18
N GLN A 78 3.34 11.77 -21.29
CA GLN A 78 4.26 12.21 -22.35
C GLN A 78 5.58 11.43 -22.33
N LYS A 79 6.16 11.20 -21.15
CA LYS A 79 7.39 10.40 -21.01
C LYS A 79 7.17 8.93 -21.38
N LEU A 80 6.04 8.34 -20.99
CA LEU A 80 5.68 6.98 -21.39
C LEU A 80 5.57 6.88 -22.92
N VAL A 81 4.86 7.79 -23.57
CA VAL A 81 4.80 7.84 -25.04
C VAL A 81 6.20 7.94 -25.67
N ALA A 82 7.06 8.81 -25.13
CA ALA A 82 8.44 8.97 -25.61
C ALA A 82 9.31 7.71 -25.41
N GLN A 83 8.97 6.85 -24.43
CA GLN A 83 9.62 5.56 -24.20
C GLN A 83 9.08 4.42 -25.08
N GLY A 84 8.14 4.72 -25.97
CA GLY A 84 7.62 3.77 -26.97
C GLY A 84 6.37 3.00 -26.52
N PHE A 85 5.70 3.43 -25.44
CA PHE A 85 4.40 2.87 -25.09
C PHE A 85 3.35 3.32 -26.12
N THR A 86 2.59 2.38 -26.66
CA THR A 86 1.61 2.64 -27.71
C THR A 86 0.24 3.05 -27.16
N GLU A 87 -0.12 2.52 -26.00
CA GLU A 87 -1.40 2.78 -25.34
C GLU A 87 -1.17 3.40 -23.96
N VAL A 88 -1.31 4.73 -23.88
CA VAL A 88 -1.13 5.51 -22.65
C VAL A 88 -2.37 6.36 -22.40
N TYR A 89 -3.02 6.14 -21.26
CA TYR A 89 -4.24 6.82 -20.85
C TYR A 89 -4.02 7.65 -19.59
N ASP A 90 -4.34 8.94 -19.62
CA ASP A 90 -4.16 9.88 -18.50
C ASP A 90 -5.50 10.22 -17.84
N MET A 91 -5.63 10.00 -16.53
CA MET A 91 -6.86 10.28 -15.79
C MET A 91 -7.03 11.77 -15.48
N GLN A 92 -8.01 12.39 -16.12
CA GLN A 92 -8.37 13.79 -15.91
C GLN A 92 -8.99 14.03 -14.53
N GLY A 93 -8.49 15.05 -13.83
CA GLY A 93 -8.91 15.40 -12.48
C GLY A 93 -8.32 14.53 -11.37
N GLY A 94 -7.58 13.47 -11.73
CA GLY A 94 -6.77 12.70 -10.80
C GLY A 94 -7.54 12.02 -9.66
N TYR A 95 -6.78 11.65 -8.63
CA TYR A 95 -7.26 11.00 -7.42
C TYR A 95 -8.30 11.81 -6.66
N LEU A 96 -8.23 13.15 -6.69
CA LEU A 96 -9.22 14.01 -6.01
C LEU A 96 -10.64 13.79 -6.57
N LYS A 97 -10.79 13.74 -7.90
CA LYS A 97 -12.10 13.45 -8.51
C LYS A 97 -12.52 12.00 -8.31
N TRP A 98 -11.57 11.07 -8.27
CA TRP A 98 -11.84 9.67 -7.97
C TRP A 98 -12.46 9.50 -6.57
N GLN A 99 -11.86 10.14 -5.56
CA GLN A 99 -12.36 10.15 -4.19
C GLN A 99 -13.71 10.87 -4.07
N ALA A 100 -13.85 12.04 -4.68
CA ALA A 100 -15.11 12.79 -4.67
C ALA A 100 -16.28 12.00 -5.29
N ALA A 101 -15.98 11.13 -6.26
CA ALA A 101 -16.96 10.24 -6.88
C ALA A 101 -17.21 8.94 -6.09
N GLY A 102 -16.59 8.75 -4.91
CA GLY A 102 -16.77 7.57 -4.06
C GLY A 102 -16.31 6.27 -4.71
N LYS A 103 -15.36 6.34 -5.65
CA LYS A 103 -14.88 5.15 -6.38
C LYS A 103 -13.95 4.29 -5.51
N PRO A 104 -13.88 2.97 -5.75
CA PRO A 104 -13.07 2.05 -4.94
C PRO A 104 -11.60 2.47 -4.87
N ILE A 105 -11.00 2.34 -3.70
CA ILE A 105 -9.55 2.46 -3.47
C ILE A 105 -9.00 1.09 -3.05
N ASP A 106 -7.70 0.88 -3.13
CA ASP A 106 -7.09 -0.32 -2.55
C ASP A 106 -7.21 -0.24 -1.01
N GLU A 107 -8.30 -0.81 -0.48
CA GLU A 107 -8.63 -0.78 0.94
C GLU A 107 -7.63 -1.56 1.79
N ALA A 108 -6.85 -2.47 1.19
CA ALA A 108 -5.89 -3.28 1.92
C ALA A 108 -4.67 -2.47 2.40
N ASP A 109 -4.45 -1.26 1.88
CA ASP A 109 -3.47 -0.32 2.42
C ASP A 109 -4.15 0.79 3.27
N ALA A 110 -5.41 1.15 2.99
CA ALA A 110 -6.17 2.15 3.76
C ALA A 110 -6.67 1.65 5.13
N LYS A 111 -7.09 0.38 5.26
CA LYS A 111 -7.47 -0.23 6.56
C LYS A 111 -6.26 -0.66 7.39
N VAL A 112 -5.07 -0.72 6.79
CA VAL A 112 -3.82 -1.15 7.45
C VAL A 112 -2.93 0.04 7.85
N THR A 113 -3.35 1.28 7.59
CA THR A 113 -2.61 2.47 8.02
C THR A 113 -3.54 3.52 8.65
N SER A 114 -3.83 3.34 9.94
CA SER A 114 -4.03 4.51 10.79
C SER A 114 -2.66 5.13 11.08
N GLN A 115 -2.50 6.40 10.70
CA GLN A 115 -1.42 7.35 11.01
C GLN A 115 -0.17 6.81 11.77
N ASN A 116 0.89 6.43 11.05
CA ASN A 116 2.16 5.98 11.67
C ASN A 116 3.41 6.68 11.12
N GLN A 117 3.39 8.02 11.03
CA GLN A 117 4.63 8.79 11.05
C GLN A 117 4.93 9.17 12.50
N GLY A 118 5.98 8.56 13.08
CA GLY A 118 6.43 8.91 14.43
C GLY A 118 5.43 8.59 15.54
N MET A 119 4.85 7.38 15.53
CA MET A 119 3.97 6.93 16.61
C MET A 119 4.74 6.99 17.94
N SER A 120 4.22 7.80 18.87
CA SER A 120 4.78 7.89 20.21
C SER A 120 4.41 6.65 21.01
N GLN A 121 5.20 6.37 22.06
CA GLN A 121 4.92 5.26 22.97
C GLN A 121 3.52 5.33 23.58
N GLU A 122 3.04 6.54 23.86
CA GLU A 122 1.71 6.75 24.44
C GLU A 122 0.60 6.38 23.47
N VAL A 123 0.72 6.79 22.20
CA VAL A 123 -0.23 6.43 21.15
C VAL A 123 -0.22 4.90 20.93
N PHE A 124 0.96 4.29 20.91
CA PHE A 124 1.07 2.84 20.81
C PHE A 124 0.40 2.13 21.99
N ARG A 125 0.62 2.61 23.24
CA ARG A 125 -0.03 2.08 24.44
C ARG A 125 -1.56 2.12 24.37
N GLN A 126 -2.12 3.23 23.89
CA GLN A 126 -3.57 3.37 23.71
C GLN A 126 -4.09 2.38 22.66
N HIS A 127 -3.32 2.15 21.59
CA HIS A 127 -3.70 1.24 20.52
C HIS A 127 -3.73 -0.23 20.98
N ILE A 128 -2.71 -0.67 21.72
CA ILE A 128 -2.63 -2.04 22.25
C ILE A 128 -3.61 -2.34 23.39
N ALA A 129 -4.21 -1.30 23.99
CA ALA A 129 -5.21 -1.43 25.05
C ALA A 129 -6.60 -1.86 24.55
N SER A 130 -6.80 -1.95 23.23
CA SER A 130 -8.05 -2.43 22.63
C SER A 130 -8.45 -3.82 23.15
N GLU A 131 -9.76 -4.04 23.26
CA GLU A 131 -10.31 -5.37 23.59
C GLU A 131 -10.15 -6.36 22.42
N GLN A 132 -10.14 -5.85 21.20
CA GLN A 132 -9.93 -6.66 20.00
C GLN A 132 -8.47 -7.11 19.91
N LEU A 133 -8.24 -8.31 19.38
CA LEU A 133 -6.90 -8.82 19.15
C LEU A 133 -6.19 -7.94 18.11
N LEU A 134 -4.99 -7.47 18.42
CA LEU A 134 -4.20 -6.58 17.57
C LEU A 134 -2.89 -7.26 17.18
N LEU A 135 -2.69 -7.49 15.89
CA LEU A 135 -1.42 -7.95 15.32
C LEU A 135 -0.70 -6.75 14.68
N VAL A 136 0.46 -6.40 15.23
CA VAL A 136 1.31 -5.31 14.76
C VAL A 136 2.45 -5.90 13.91
N ASP A 137 2.60 -5.42 12.68
CA ASP A 137 3.66 -5.84 11.74
C ASP A 137 4.66 -4.71 11.50
N PHE A 138 5.85 -4.83 12.10
CA PHE A 138 6.97 -3.92 11.83
C PHE A 138 7.64 -4.30 10.51
N TYR A 139 7.46 -3.46 9.51
CA TYR A 139 7.86 -3.73 8.13
C TYR A 139 8.63 -2.56 7.49
N ALA A 140 9.28 -2.84 6.35
CA ALA A 140 9.74 -1.81 5.43
C ALA A 140 9.69 -2.32 3.98
N PRO A 141 9.57 -1.45 2.97
CA PRO A 141 9.53 -1.86 1.56
C PRO A 141 10.81 -2.56 1.07
N TRP A 142 11.96 -2.23 1.68
CA TRP A 142 13.25 -2.86 1.37
C TRP A 142 13.44 -4.23 2.05
N CYS A 143 12.54 -4.62 2.94
CA CYS A 143 12.58 -5.91 3.63
C CYS A 143 11.90 -6.98 2.76
N ALA A 144 12.71 -7.77 2.04
CA ALA A 144 12.21 -8.81 1.15
C ALA A 144 11.29 -9.85 1.84
N PRO A 145 11.59 -10.34 3.07
CA PRO A 145 10.66 -11.21 3.79
C PRO A 145 9.31 -10.54 4.07
N CYS A 146 9.32 -9.26 4.45
CA CYS A 146 8.11 -8.47 4.67
C CYS A 146 7.26 -8.41 3.40
N VAL A 147 7.89 -8.09 2.26
CA VAL A 147 7.21 -8.02 0.95
C VAL A 147 6.59 -9.38 0.58
N LYS A 148 7.29 -10.48 0.85
CA LYS A 148 6.78 -11.84 0.59
C LYS A 148 5.56 -12.19 1.46
N MET A 149 5.46 -11.63 2.66
CA MET A 149 4.33 -11.86 3.58
C MET A 149 3.11 -10.99 3.27
N LEU A 150 3.26 -9.90 2.50
CA LEU A 150 2.17 -8.96 2.22
C LEU A 150 0.88 -9.63 1.70
N PRO A 151 0.91 -10.57 0.73
CA PRO A 151 -0.33 -11.21 0.26
C PRO A 151 -1.06 -11.97 1.36
N SER A 152 -0.31 -12.70 2.20
CA SER A 152 -0.88 -13.42 3.35
C SER A 152 -1.45 -12.44 4.38
N MET A 153 -0.73 -11.36 4.71
CA MET A 153 -1.22 -10.33 5.63
C MET A 153 -2.51 -9.66 5.13
N LYS A 154 -2.59 -9.33 3.83
CA LYS A 154 -3.80 -8.77 3.21
C LYS A 154 -4.98 -9.76 3.30
N LYS A 155 -4.72 -11.05 3.04
CA LYS A 155 -5.74 -12.10 3.13
C LYS A 155 -6.25 -12.29 4.55
N LEU A 156 -5.35 -12.35 5.54
CA LEU A 156 -5.70 -12.49 6.95
C LEU A 156 -6.50 -11.29 7.46
N ALA A 157 -6.16 -10.07 7.02
CA ALA A 157 -6.90 -8.87 7.42
C ALA A 157 -8.36 -8.91 6.95
N LEU A 158 -8.62 -9.48 5.77
CA LEU A 158 -9.98 -9.70 5.27
C LEU A 158 -10.68 -10.86 5.99
N GLU A 159 -9.99 -11.99 6.20
CA GLU A 159 -10.56 -13.20 6.78
C GLU A 159 -10.95 -13.03 8.26
N TYR A 160 -10.18 -12.23 9.02
CA TYR A 160 -10.41 -11.98 10.44
C TYR A 160 -11.01 -10.59 10.71
N GLU A 161 -11.64 -9.97 9.72
CA GLU A 161 -12.31 -8.67 9.89
C GLU A 161 -13.29 -8.70 11.08
N GLY A 162 -13.22 -7.67 11.93
CA GLY A 162 -14.02 -7.58 13.16
C GLY A 162 -13.56 -8.46 14.33
N LYS A 163 -12.62 -9.39 14.11
CA LYS A 163 -12.04 -10.25 15.17
C LYS A 163 -10.59 -9.88 15.51
N VAL A 164 -9.82 -9.56 14.48
CA VAL A 164 -8.41 -9.19 14.58
C VAL A 164 -8.16 -7.91 13.79
N THR A 165 -7.47 -6.96 14.41
CA THR A 165 -6.94 -5.79 13.72
C THR A 165 -5.50 -6.07 13.33
N ILE A 166 -5.17 -5.96 12.05
CA ILE A 166 -3.78 -6.08 11.56
C ILE A 166 -3.28 -4.68 11.23
N GLN A 167 -2.26 -4.22 11.93
CA GLN A 167 -1.71 -2.87 11.81
C GLN A 167 -0.23 -2.95 11.40
N LYS A 168 0.11 -2.35 10.26
CA LYS A 168 1.51 -2.23 9.82
C LYS A 168 2.16 -0.98 10.42
N ILE A 169 3.40 -1.11 10.89
CA ILE A 169 4.24 -0.01 11.36
C ILE A 169 5.50 0.03 10.51
N HIS A 170 5.76 1.15 9.85
CA HIS A 170 6.97 1.31 9.05
C HIS A 170 8.17 1.49 9.96
N TYR A 171 9.15 0.59 9.89
CA TYR A 171 10.32 0.55 10.77
C TYR A 171 11.10 1.88 10.76
N ASP A 172 11.50 2.36 9.59
CA ASP A 172 12.32 3.58 9.47
C ASP A 172 11.63 4.85 10.00
N GLN A 173 10.30 4.90 9.94
CA GLN A 173 9.51 6.05 10.40
C GLN A 173 9.19 5.98 11.90
N ASN A 174 9.49 4.84 12.54
CA ASN A 174 9.13 4.55 13.92
C ASN A 174 10.32 3.94 14.70
N GLN A 175 11.56 4.30 14.34
CA GLN A 175 12.78 3.75 14.96
C GLN A 175 12.83 3.95 16.48
N SER A 176 12.32 5.07 17.00
CA SER A 176 12.24 5.30 18.45
C SER A 176 11.33 4.28 19.15
N LEU A 177 10.13 4.07 18.61
CA LEU A 177 9.20 3.04 19.10
C LEU A 177 9.79 1.64 18.94
N ALA A 178 10.38 1.35 17.78
CA ALA A 178 11.02 0.07 17.50
C ALA A 178 12.13 -0.22 18.53
N HIS A 179 13.01 0.74 18.79
CA HIS A 179 14.07 0.63 19.80
C HIS A 179 13.50 0.38 21.20
N GLN A 180 12.45 1.10 21.60
CA GLN A 180 11.77 0.90 22.88
C GLN A 180 11.15 -0.50 23.03
N LEU A 181 10.67 -1.08 21.93
CA LEU A 181 10.13 -2.44 21.89
C LEU A 181 11.22 -3.51 21.66
N GLY A 182 12.50 -3.12 21.61
CA GLY A 182 13.62 -4.02 21.36
C GLY A 182 13.59 -4.63 19.96
N ILE A 183 13.16 -3.87 18.95
CA ILE A 183 13.12 -4.28 17.54
C ILE A 183 14.34 -3.68 16.84
N THR A 184 15.35 -4.50 16.61
CA THR A 184 16.60 -4.13 15.92
C THR A 184 16.66 -4.64 14.49
N GLU A 185 15.77 -5.55 14.12
CA GLU A 185 15.66 -6.14 12.78
C GLU A 185 14.20 -6.35 12.43
N ILE A 186 13.90 -6.52 11.14
CA ILE A 186 12.55 -6.74 10.61
C ILE A 186 12.55 -7.89 9.60
N PRO A 187 11.40 -8.58 9.42
CA PRO A 187 10.09 -8.35 10.04
C PRO A 187 10.02 -8.77 11.51
N VAL A 188 9.24 -8.04 12.29
CA VAL A 188 8.82 -8.43 13.64
C VAL A 188 7.33 -8.24 13.77
N LEU A 189 6.65 -9.28 14.23
CA LEU A 189 5.21 -9.25 14.48
C LEU A 189 4.94 -9.37 15.97
N LEU A 190 4.02 -8.55 16.47
CA LEU A 190 3.65 -8.50 17.88
C LEU A 190 2.14 -8.62 18.03
N LEU A 191 1.68 -9.53 18.87
CA LEU A 191 0.26 -9.75 19.14
C LEU A 191 -0.11 -9.20 20.51
N TYR A 192 -1.14 -8.37 20.57
CA TYR A 192 -1.64 -7.72 21.77
C TYR A 192 -3.13 -7.96 21.96
N ARG A 193 -3.57 -7.94 23.23
CA ARG A 193 -4.98 -7.83 23.61
C ARG A 193 -5.04 -7.18 24.99
N LYS A 194 -5.85 -6.14 25.17
CA LYS A 194 -6.05 -5.46 26.45
C LYS A 194 -4.75 -4.98 27.12
N GLY A 195 -3.72 -4.66 26.34
CA GLY A 195 -2.44 -4.13 26.81
C GLY A 195 -1.26 -5.11 26.74
N PRO A 196 -1.31 -6.30 27.38
CA PRO A 196 -0.19 -7.24 27.38
C PRO A 196 0.20 -7.76 25.99
N LEU A 197 1.50 -7.98 25.81
CA LEU A 197 2.04 -8.72 24.67
C LEU A 197 1.74 -10.21 24.86
N LEU A 198 0.96 -10.77 23.95
CA LEU A 198 0.60 -12.19 23.96
C LEU A 198 1.62 -13.04 23.21
N TRP A 199 2.19 -12.51 22.13
CA TRP A 199 3.09 -13.26 21.27
C TRP A 199 4.01 -12.35 20.45
N ARG A 200 5.21 -12.83 20.14
CA ARG A 200 6.21 -12.18 19.27
C ARG A 200 6.75 -13.17 18.25
N GLY A 201 6.70 -12.79 16.98
CA GLY A 201 7.32 -13.50 15.87
C GLY A 201 8.42 -12.66 15.21
N THR A 202 9.44 -13.32 14.69
CA THR A 202 10.59 -12.68 14.03
C THR A 202 10.87 -13.39 12.72
N GLY A 203 11.23 -12.63 11.69
CA GLY A 203 11.54 -13.20 10.37
C GLY A 203 10.30 -13.63 9.59
N TYR A 204 10.53 -14.36 8.51
CA TYR A 204 9.46 -14.82 7.63
C TYR A 204 8.54 -15.80 8.37
N LEU A 205 7.22 -15.58 8.25
CA LEU A 205 6.19 -16.50 8.72
C LEU A 205 5.22 -16.80 7.58
N SER A 206 4.86 -18.07 7.44
CA SER A 206 3.85 -18.52 6.49
C SER A 206 2.44 -18.11 6.94
N GLU A 207 1.50 -18.11 5.99
CA GLU A 207 0.09 -17.87 6.30
C GLU A 207 -0.46 -18.84 7.35
N ALA A 208 -0.07 -20.13 7.29
CA ALA A 208 -0.53 -21.14 8.22
C ALA A 208 -0.06 -20.88 9.65
N GLU A 209 1.21 -20.51 9.83
CA GLU A 209 1.76 -20.15 11.15
C GLU A 209 1.07 -18.92 11.72
N LEU A 210 0.81 -17.90 10.89
CA LEU A 210 0.08 -16.71 11.30
C LEU A 210 -1.35 -17.05 11.73
N LYS A 211 -2.06 -17.90 10.96
CA LYS A 211 -3.41 -18.35 11.33
C LYS A 211 -3.43 -19.08 12.66
N GLU A 212 -2.52 -20.03 12.85
CA GLU A 212 -2.44 -20.80 14.10
C GLU A 212 -2.26 -19.88 15.31
N VAL A 213 -1.39 -18.88 15.20
CA VAL A 213 -1.16 -17.88 16.26
C VAL A 213 -2.42 -17.06 16.52
N LEU A 214 -3.12 -16.59 15.47
CA LEU A 214 -4.34 -15.81 15.64
C LEU A 214 -5.45 -16.65 16.29
N GLU A 215 -5.69 -17.86 15.82
CA GLU A 215 -6.74 -18.75 16.32
C GLU A 215 -6.52 -19.18 17.77
N LYS A 216 -5.27 -19.44 18.16
CA LYS A 216 -4.93 -19.77 19.54
C LYS A 216 -5.23 -18.63 20.53
N ASN A 217 -5.29 -17.40 20.05
CA ASN A 217 -5.45 -16.20 20.87
C ASN A 217 -6.80 -15.48 20.66
N LEU A 218 -7.68 -16.02 19.81
CA LEU A 218 -9.03 -15.50 19.62
C LEU A 218 -9.91 -15.84 20.82
#